data_AF-A0A9E4SI47-F1
#
_entry.id   AF-A0A9E4SI47-F1
#
_cell.length_a   1.000
_cell.length_b   1.000
_cell.length_c   1.000
_cell.angle_alpha   90.00
_cell.angle_beta   90.00
_cell.angle_gamma   90.00
#
_symmetry.space_group_name_H-M   'P 1'
#
loop_
_entity.id
_entity.type
_entity.pdbx_description
1 polymer ?
#
loop_
_entity_poly.entity_id
_entity_poly.type
_entity_poly.pdbx_seq_one_letter_code
_entity_poly.pdbx_strand_id
1 'polypeptide(L)'
;MALDLSKTVAQLEELTRHMSGQRDAHAAALAAALAHLASADPGEVEARRRSGQVTWLAAGLDGALAGAVAPAPVPPDHAVVAVDGSHIDVDRHSPVRCYVVNIGYVSLRYGELPDAALWNTPRLFASD
;
A
#
# COMPACT_ATOMS: atom_id res chain seq x y z
N MET A 1 -25.81 18.65 11.57
CA MET A 1 -26.55 17.44 11.99
C MET A 1 -25.61 16.58 12.79
N ALA A 2 -25.99 16.20 14.01
CA ALA A 2 -25.20 15.26 14.81
C ALA A 2 -25.43 13.83 14.30
N LEU A 3 -24.37 13.02 14.30
CA LEU A 3 -24.43 11.60 13.99
C LEU A 3 -25.31 10.89 15.05
N ASP A 4 -26.30 10.12 14.61
CA ASP A 4 -27.14 9.31 15.50
C ASP A 4 -26.36 8.05 15.88
N LEU A 5 -25.69 8.10 17.03
CA LEU A 5 -24.79 7.04 17.49
C LEU A 5 -25.51 5.70 17.64
N SER A 6 -26.77 5.70 18.05
CA SER A 6 -27.60 4.51 18.22
C SER A 6 -27.83 3.78 16.89
N LYS A 7 -28.16 4.53 15.83
CA LYS A 7 -28.30 3.98 14.47
C LYS A 7 -26.97 3.53 13.89
N THR A 8 -25.90 4.27 14.20
CA THR A 8 -24.55 3.99 13.70
C THR A 8 -23.99 2.70 14.32
N VAL A 9 -24.28 2.40 15.59
CA VAL A 9 -23.83 1.17 16.26
C VAL A 9 -24.37 -0.10 15.60
N ALA A 10 -25.68 -0.14 15.27
CA ALA A 10 -26.26 -1.28 14.57
C ALA A 10 -25.65 -1.49 13.16
N GLN A 11 -25.37 -0.40 12.46
CA GLN A 11 -24.68 -0.43 11.17
C GLN A 11 -23.22 -0.92 11.30
N LEU A 12 -22.53 -0.56 12.39
CA LEU A 12 -21.18 -1.03 12.72
C LEU A 12 -21.15 -2.55 12.98
N GLU A 13 -22.14 -3.09 13.68
CA GLU A 13 -22.22 -4.54 13.93
C GLU A 13 -22.46 -5.34 12.64
N GLU A 14 -23.35 -4.85 11.77
CA GLU A 14 -23.61 -5.48 10.47
C GLU A 14 -22.38 -5.41 9.56
N LEU A 15 -21.71 -4.25 9.52
CA LEU A 15 -20.45 -4.06 8.80
C LEU A 15 -19.37 -5.00 9.33
N THR A 16 -19.25 -5.17 10.65
CA THR A 16 -18.26 -6.08 11.26
C THR A 16 -18.51 -7.54 10.88
N ARG A 17 -19.77 -8.00 10.87
CA ARG A 17 -20.13 -9.35 10.40
C ARG A 17 -19.81 -9.55 8.92
N HIS A 18 -20.11 -8.55 8.09
CA HIS A 18 -19.79 -8.59 6.67
C HIS A 18 -18.28 -8.63 6.43
N MET A 19 -17.51 -7.83 7.17
CA MET A 19 -16.05 -7.83 7.12
C MET A 19 -15.44 -9.17 7.54
N SER A 20 -15.99 -9.85 8.55
CA SER A 20 -15.51 -11.19 8.94
C SER A 20 -15.72 -12.23 7.83
N GLY A 21 -16.91 -12.27 7.22
CA GLY A 21 -17.16 -13.17 6.08
C GLY A 21 -16.28 -12.86 4.87
N GLN A 22 -16.04 -11.58 4.59
CA GLN A 22 -15.08 -11.16 3.56
C GLN A 22 -13.65 -11.57 3.89
N ARG A 23 -13.23 -11.51 5.16
CA ARG A 23 -11.89 -11.93 5.60
C ARG A 23 -11.67 -13.42 5.37
N ASP A 24 -12.63 -14.27 5.73
CA ASP A 24 -12.51 -15.72 5.54
C ASP A 24 -12.48 -16.09 4.06
N ALA A 25 -13.36 -15.48 3.25
CA ALA A 25 -13.35 -15.66 1.80
C ALA A 25 -12.03 -15.18 1.18
N HIS A 26 -11.51 -14.04 1.63
CA HIS A 26 -10.22 -13.52 1.18
C HIS A 26 -9.05 -14.44 1.57
N ALA A 27 -9.03 -14.95 2.80
CA ALA A 27 -8.00 -15.88 3.26
C ALA A 27 -8.03 -17.18 2.46
N ALA A 28 -9.22 -17.73 2.18
CA ALA A 28 -9.38 -18.91 1.34
C ALA A 28 -8.90 -18.67 -0.10
N ALA A 29 -9.26 -17.53 -0.69
CA ALA A 29 -8.83 -17.14 -2.03
C ALA A 29 -7.30 -16.96 -2.09
N LEU A 30 -6.68 -16.35 -1.07
CA LEU A 30 -5.24 -16.18 -0.97
C LEU A 30 -4.52 -17.54 -0.86
N ALA A 31 -5.03 -18.44 -0.02
CA ALA A 31 -4.45 -19.78 0.12
C ALA A 31 -4.51 -20.56 -1.20
N ALA A 32 -5.64 -20.50 -1.92
CA ALA A 32 -5.77 -21.11 -3.23
C ALA A 32 -4.80 -20.49 -4.26
N ALA A 33 -4.68 -19.16 -4.27
CA ALA A 33 -3.75 -18.45 -5.16
C ALA A 33 -2.29 -18.84 -4.90
N LEU A 34 -1.87 -18.92 -3.63
CA LEU A 34 -0.52 -19.35 -3.24
C LEU A 34 -0.25 -20.80 -3.63
N ALA A 35 -1.22 -21.70 -3.43
CA ALA A 35 -1.10 -23.10 -3.85
C ALA A 35 -0.96 -23.23 -5.37
N HIS A 36 -1.73 -22.46 -6.13
CA HIS A 36 -1.60 -22.41 -7.59
C HIS A 36 -0.24 -21.84 -8.02
N LEU A 37 0.22 -20.75 -7.40
CA LEU A 37 1.52 -20.16 -7.73
C LEU A 37 2.67 -21.13 -7.42
N ALA A 38 2.60 -21.85 -6.31
CA ALA A 38 3.61 -22.82 -5.89
C ALA A 38 3.66 -24.08 -6.76
N SER A 39 2.53 -24.47 -7.37
CA SER A 39 2.44 -25.69 -8.20
C SER A 39 2.50 -25.41 -9.70
N ALA A 40 2.42 -24.14 -10.12
CA ALA A 40 2.47 -23.76 -11.52
C ALA A 40 3.85 -24.09 -12.14
N ASP A 41 3.82 -24.64 -13.36
CA ASP A 41 5.03 -24.93 -14.13
C ASP A 41 5.53 -23.66 -14.85
N PRO A 42 6.72 -23.13 -14.48
CA PRO A 42 7.34 -22.01 -15.20
C PRO A 42 7.52 -22.29 -16.71
N GLY A 43 7.74 -23.55 -17.08
CA GLY A 43 7.97 -23.98 -18.46
C GLY A 43 6.74 -23.78 -19.34
N GLU A 44 5.54 -24.02 -18.83
CA GLU A 44 4.29 -23.79 -19.56
C GLU A 44 4.09 -22.30 -19.87
N VAL A 45 4.36 -21.44 -18.88
CA VAL A 45 4.26 -19.99 -19.04
C VAL A 45 5.27 -19.48 -20.07
N GLU A 46 6.52 -19.95 -19.99
CA GLU A 46 7.56 -19.57 -20.94
C GLU A 46 7.27 -20.10 -22.36
N ALA A 47 6.70 -21.29 -22.50
CA ALA A 47 6.26 -21.83 -23.78
C ALA A 47 5.16 -20.96 -24.42
N ARG A 48 4.17 -20.53 -23.63
CA ARG A 48 3.12 -19.59 -24.08
C ARG A 48 3.69 -18.24 -24.47
N ARG A 49 4.66 -17.72 -23.70
CA ARG A 49 5.35 -16.46 -24.03
C ARG A 49 6.07 -16.55 -25.38
N ARG A 50 6.75 -17.66 -25.66
CA ARG A 50 7.50 -17.88 -26.92
C ARG A 50 6.61 -18.11 -28.13
N SER A 51 5.46 -18.76 -27.95
CA SER A 51 4.51 -19.00 -29.04
C SER A 51 3.55 -17.84 -29.30
N GLY A 52 3.39 -16.93 -28.33
CA GLY A 52 2.54 -15.76 -28.44
C GLY A 52 3.03 -14.75 -29.47
N GLN A 53 2.12 -14.29 -30.33
CA GLN A 53 2.38 -13.17 -31.23
C GLN A 53 2.04 -11.85 -30.51
N VAL A 54 3.05 -11.21 -29.95
CA VAL A 54 2.93 -9.91 -29.25
C VAL A 54 3.72 -8.83 -29.99
N THR A 55 3.24 -7.58 -29.95
CA THR A 55 3.90 -6.43 -30.60
C THR A 55 4.92 -5.72 -29.71
N TRP A 56 5.18 -6.26 -28.52
CA TRP A 56 6.13 -5.75 -27.53
C TRP A 56 7.05 -6.85 -27.01
N LEU A 57 8.15 -6.46 -26.36
CA LEU A 57 9.09 -7.39 -25.74
C LEU A 57 8.50 -7.94 -24.43
N ALA A 58 8.03 -9.17 -24.44
CA ALA A 58 7.64 -9.89 -23.23
C ALA A 58 8.87 -10.42 -22.50
N ALA A 59 9.06 -10.01 -21.24
CA ALA A 59 10.17 -10.47 -20.40
C ALA A 59 10.16 -11.99 -20.24
N GLY A 60 11.32 -12.62 -20.45
CA GLY A 60 11.50 -14.05 -20.21
C GLY A 60 11.42 -14.36 -18.73
N LEU A 61 10.92 -15.55 -18.41
CA LEU A 61 10.94 -16.06 -17.06
C LEU A 61 12.26 -16.79 -16.79
N ASP A 62 12.92 -16.46 -15.68
CA ASP A 62 14.10 -17.16 -15.18
C ASP A 62 13.83 -17.68 -13.76
N GLY A 63 13.98 -18.98 -13.56
CA GLY A 63 13.71 -19.65 -12.28
C GLY A 63 12.24 -19.95 -11.99
N ALA A 64 11.93 -20.12 -10.69
CA ALA A 64 10.60 -20.51 -10.21
C ALA A 64 9.64 -19.32 -10.11
N LEU A 65 8.35 -19.53 -10.41
CA LEU A 65 7.30 -18.51 -10.29
C LEU A 65 7.09 -18.03 -8.84
N ALA A 66 7.18 -18.95 -7.89
CA ALA A 66 7.11 -18.67 -6.45
C ALA A 66 8.49 -18.39 -5.84
N GLY A 67 9.51 -18.09 -6.66
CA GLY A 67 10.83 -17.75 -6.18
C GLY A 67 10.82 -16.46 -5.36
N ALA A 68 11.60 -16.44 -4.28
CA ALA A 68 11.83 -15.24 -3.50
C ALA A 68 13.34 -15.06 -3.31
N VAL A 69 13.81 -13.82 -3.45
CA VAL A 69 15.19 -13.46 -3.14
C VAL A 69 15.17 -12.76 -1.79
N ALA A 70 15.90 -13.29 -0.83
CA ALA A 70 16.07 -12.62 0.46
C ALA A 70 16.76 -11.28 0.24
N PRO A 71 16.29 -10.19 0.89
CA PRO A 71 17.01 -8.94 0.85
C PRO A 71 18.40 -9.10 1.49
N ALA A 72 19.35 -8.27 1.07
CA ALA A 72 20.63 -8.17 1.74
C ALA A 72 20.42 -7.84 3.25
N PRO A 73 21.29 -8.33 4.14
CA PRO A 73 21.19 -8.00 5.56
C PRO A 73 21.29 -6.48 5.76
N VAL A 74 20.44 -5.95 6.63
CA VAL A 74 20.46 -4.53 6.96
C VAL A 74 21.73 -4.24 7.78
N PRO A 75 22.51 -3.19 7.46
CA PRO A 75 23.67 -2.81 8.25
C PRO A 75 23.29 -2.49 9.72
N PRO A 76 24.11 -2.85 10.71
CA PRO A 76 23.78 -2.62 12.13
C PRO A 76 23.61 -1.14 12.45
N ASP A 77 24.50 -0.30 11.93
CA ASP A 77 24.40 1.16 11.96
C ASP A 77 23.91 1.68 10.61
N HIS A 78 22.68 2.17 10.58
CA HIS A 78 22.10 2.75 9.37
C HIS A 78 21.06 3.82 9.71
N ALA A 79 20.76 4.67 8.72
CA ALA A 79 19.69 5.66 8.81
C ALA A 79 18.64 5.42 7.74
N VAL A 80 17.37 5.52 8.13
CA VAL A 80 16.21 5.53 7.25
C VAL A 80 15.67 6.95 7.22
N VAL A 81 15.49 7.50 6.02
CA VAL A 81 14.86 8.81 5.82
C VAL A 81 13.67 8.61 4.89
N ALA A 82 12.51 9.12 5.28
CA ALA A 82 11.29 9.06 4.49
C ALA A 82 10.57 10.41 4.52
N VAL A 83 9.85 10.69 3.43
CA VAL A 83 9.00 11.86 3.28
C VAL A 83 7.64 11.41 2.75
N ASP A 84 6.58 12.02 3.23
CA ASP A 84 5.22 11.80 2.73
C ASP A 84 4.42 13.10 2.84
N GLY A 85 3.30 13.19 2.12
CA GLY A 85 2.48 14.38 2.11
C GLY A 85 0.99 14.09 2.01
N SER A 86 0.20 14.99 2.58
CA SER A 86 -1.25 15.00 2.42
C SER A 86 -1.71 16.38 2.00
N HIS A 87 -2.93 16.46 1.46
CA HIS A 87 -3.53 17.73 1.11
C HIS A 87 -5.02 17.73 1.43
N ILE A 88 -5.54 18.93 1.70
CA ILE A 88 -6.97 19.23 1.66
C ILE A 88 -7.15 20.08 0.41
N ASP A 89 -7.85 19.52 -0.57
CA ASP A 89 -8.08 20.17 -1.85
C ASP A 89 -9.11 21.32 -1.71
N VAL A 90 -9.20 22.14 -2.75
CA VAL A 90 -10.14 23.26 -2.83
C VAL A 90 -11.58 22.75 -2.80
N ASP A 91 -12.35 23.22 -1.82
CA ASP A 91 -13.80 23.03 -1.83
C ASP A 91 -14.46 24.00 -2.81
N ARG A 92 -15.04 23.44 -3.88
CA ARG A 92 -15.74 24.17 -4.94
C ARG A 92 -17.00 24.87 -4.47
N HIS A 93 -17.55 24.47 -3.32
CA HIS A 93 -18.75 25.05 -2.72
C HIS A 93 -18.43 26.00 -1.55
N SER A 94 -17.15 26.10 -1.17
CA SER A 94 -16.71 27.07 -0.17
C SER A 94 -16.66 28.48 -0.76
N PRO A 95 -17.06 29.52 0.00
CA PRO A 95 -16.91 30.91 -0.42
C PRO A 95 -15.45 31.36 -0.50
N VAL A 96 -14.51 30.60 0.10
CA VAL A 96 -13.07 30.89 0.08
C VAL A 96 -12.35 29.80 -0.70
N ARG A 97 -11.57 30.22 -1.71
CA ARG A 97 -10.70 29.33 -2.48
C ARG A 97 -9.38 29.16 -1.73
N CYS A 98 -9.32 28.13 -0.90
CA CYS A 98 -8.10 27.75 -0.21
C CYS A 98 -7.86 26.25 -0.29
N TYR A 99 -6.60 25.86 -0.14
CA TYR A 99 -6.16 24.49 -0.02
C TYR A 99 -5.01 24.40 0.99
N VAL A 100 -4.80 23.22 1.56
CA VAL A 100 -3.72 22.96 2.50
C VAL A 100 -2.82 21.89 1.92
N VAL A 101 -1.52 22.14 1.92
CA VAL A 101 -0.50 21.12 1.65
C VAL A 101 0.24 20.84 2.95
N ASN A 102 0.34 19.57 3.31
CA ASN A 102 1.05 19.11 4.48
C ASN A 102 2.17 18.17 4.09
N ILE A 103 3.41 18.51 4.43
CA ILE A 103 4.59 17.67 4.15
C ILE A 103 5.17 17.18 5.48
N GLY A 104 5.23 15.86 5.64
CA GLY A 104 5.87 15.18 6.74
C GLY A 104 7.21 14.57 6.33
N TYR A 105 8.15 14.53 7.26
CA TYR A 105 9.40 13.81 7.08
C TYR A 105 9.86 13.17 8.38
N VAL A 106 10.55 12.04 8.26
CA VAL A 106 11.10 11.27 9.37
C VAL A 106 12.53 10.85 9.05
N SER A 107 13.41 10.98 10.03
CA SER A 107 14.72 10.34 10.03
C SER A 107 14.85 9.43 11.25
N LEU A 108 15.16 8.17 11.02
CA LEU A 108 15.41 7.17 12.06
C LEU A 108 16.85 6.69 11.91
N ARG A 109 17.67 6.85 12.95
CA ARG A 109 19.00 6.26 13.04
C ARG A 109 18.94 5.04 13.94
N TYR A 110 19.39 3.91 13.43
CA TYR A 110 19.51 2.64 14.13
C TYR A 110 20.97 2.33 14.42
N GLY A 111 21.21 1.48 15.42
CA GLY A 111 22.55 1.02 15.80
C GLY A 111 23.02 1.63 17.13
N GLU A 112 24.32 1.92 17.23
CA GLU A 112 24.99 2.31 18.48
C GLU A 112 24.53 3.67 19.03
N LEU A 113 24.10 4.58 18.14
CA LEU A 113 23.64 5.92 18.49
C LEU A 113 22.20 6.13 18.01
N PRO A 114 21.19 5.46 18.60
CA PRO A 114 19.83 5.56 18.11
C PRO A 114 19.30 6.98 18.22
N ASP A 115 18.60 7.44 17.18
CA ASP A 115 17.95 8.75 17.17
C ASP A 115 16.72 8.73 16.27
N ALA A 116 15.74 9.57 16.59
CA ALA A 116 14.51 9.69 15.83
C ALA A 116 14.08 11.15 15.80
N ALA A 117 13.89 11.66 14.60
CA ALA A 117 13.40 13.01 14.40
C ALA A 117 12.27 13.00 13.38
N LEU A 118 11.16 13.63 13.76
CA LEU A 118 9.92 13.69 13.01
C LEU A 118 9.53 15.15 12.88
N TRP A 119 9.09 15.52 11.69
CA TRP A 119 8.71 16.88 11.40
C TRP A 119 7.51 16.93 10.48
N ASN A 120 6.77 18.02 10.60
CA ASN A 120 5.59 18.27 9.80
C ASN A 120 5.49 19.75 9.45
N THR A 121 5.25 20.07 8.18
CA THR A 121 5.16 21.44 7.67
C THR A 121 3.84 21.65 6.90
N PRO A 122 2.73 21.94 7.60
CA PRO A 122 1.48 22.32 6.96
C PRO A 122 1.55 23.76 6.45
N ARG A 123 1.05 24.01 5.23
CA ARG A 123 0.94 25.34 4.62
C ARG A 123 -0.45 25.54 4.02
N LEU A 124 -1.10 26.63 4.41
CA LEU A 124 -2.36 27.11 3.82
C LEU A 124 -2.03 28.01 2.63
N PHE A 125 -2.74 27.79 1.53
CA PHE A 125 -2.73 28.66 0.37
C PHE A 125 -4.15 29.18 0.16
N ALA A 126 -4.27 30.49 -0.02
CA ALA A 126 -5.53 31.15 -0.33
C ALA A 126 -5.27 32.19 -1.41
N SER A 127 -6.21 32.33 -2.34
CA SER A 127 -6.29 33.46 -3.27
C SER A 127 -7.36 34.42 -2.77
N ASP A 128 -7.09 35.72 -2.85
CA ASP A 128 -8.09 36.78 -2.68
C ASP A 128 -9.26 36.64 -3.68
#